data_AF-A0A662Y5V0-F1
#
_entry.id   AF-A0A662Y5V0-F1
#
_cell.length_a   1.000
_cell.length_b   1.000
_cell.length_c   1.000
_cell.angle_alpha   90.00
_cell.angle_beta   90.00
_cell.angle_gamma   90.00
#
_symmetry.space_group_name_H-M   'P 1'
#
loop_
_entity.id
_entity.type
_entity.pdbx_description
1 polymer ?
#
loop_
_entity_poly.entity_id
_entity_poly.type
_entity_poly.pdbx_seq_one_letter_code
_entity_poly.pdbx_strand_id
1 'polypeptide(L)'
;MKVLIALRVEEAAVEGAGYGNSSNEVTEIVKDAFARCDEELKQSLMALSPEIRMSKGYCNAGSCAVVALFVNTTLYVANVGDCAAVLGRVSKETGGLQAVEVSADHSCNNPQEARLVTERSRDRNAIRLSKDDQANGSNGFGVKRVAGSLAITRAFGDFYLKCEELSSAPFKVYPIKVPYITAEPSITTVYMDGSEKFVLLASDGLWEVMTAEEAAHIVDKFDPGQSLFFSTASAALIHAALEKIAHRDGLMIHELMAMTQGPARRRFHDDITCTVVYIDHDQSSQQQAVDRCEGDDKPVV
;
A
#
# COMPACT_ATOMS: atom_id res chain seq x y z
N MET A 1 -3.79 4.85 10.74
CA MET A 1 -4.11 5.68 9.56
C MET A 1 -3.47 5.00 8.35
N LYS A 2 -4.08 5.12 7.17
CA LYS A 2 -3.57 4.52 5.93
C LYS A 2 -3.60 5.61 4.84
N VAL A 3 -2.51 5.77 4.11
CA VAL A 3 -2.36 6.80 3.07
C VAL A 3 -2.30 6.13 1.71
N LEU A 4 -3.18 6.54 0.80
CA LEU A 4 -3.27 6.04 -0.56
C LEU A 4 -3.12 7.22 -1.50
N ILE A 5 -2.09 7.23 -2.33
CA ILE A 5 -1.77 8.37 -3.19
C ILE A 5 -1.54 7.87 -4.62
N ALA A 6 -2.13 8.55 -5.59
CA ALA A 6 -1.80 8.39 -7.00
C ALA A 6 -1.45 9.75 -7.61
N LEU A 7 -0.29 9.83 -8.25
CA LEU A 7 0.26 11.06 -8.83
C LEU A 7 0.72 10.80 -10.26
N ARG A 8 0.45 11.75 -11.15
CA ARG A 8 1.02 11.80 -12.50
C ARG A 8 2.03 12.94 -12.55
N VAL A 9 3.25 12.64 -12.98
CA VAL A 9 4.27 13.64 -13.25
C VAL A 9 4.38 13.76 -14.76
N GLU A 10 3.98 14.93 -15.26
CA GLU A 10 4.24 15.32 -16.65
C GLU A 10 5.53 16.11 -16.66
N GLU A 11 6.58 15.57 -17.29
CA GLU A 11 7.74 16.39 -17.63
C GLU A 11 7.30 17.44 -18.66
N ALA A 12 7.46 18.72 -18.34
CA ALA A 12 7.39 19.76 -19.35
C ALA A 12 8.44 19.42 -20.42
N ALA A 13 8.05 19.41 -21.69
CA ALA A 13 8.98 19.25 -22.80
C ALA A 13 10.01 20.38 -22.76
N VAL A 14 11.16 20.14 -22.12
CA VAL A 14 12.30 21.02 -22.22
C VAL A 14 12.94 20.71 -23.57
N GLU A 15 12.61 21.52 -24.58
CA GLU A 15 13.34 21.52 -25.85
C GLU A 15 14.84 21.76 -25.53
N GLY A 16 15.64 20.69 -25.62
CA GLY A 16 17.10 20.80 -25.58
C GLY A 16 17.86 20.09 -24.45
N ALA A 17 17.24 19.20 -23.66
CA ALA A 17 18.00 18.32 -22.77
C ALA A 17 17.51 16.86 -22.90
N GLY A 18 18.27 16.05 -23.65
CA GLY A 18 18.05 14.61 -23.67
C GLY A 18 18.50 13.98 -22.36
N TYR A 19 17.60 13.88 -21.38
CA TYR A 19 17.75 13.03 -20.21
C TYR A 19 16.35 12.61 -19.75
N GLY A 20 15.88 11.46 -20.25
CA GLY A 20 14.81 10.76 -19.54
C GLY A 20 15.41 10.26 -18.22
N ASN A 21 14.81 10.63 -17.08
CA ASN A 21 15.29 10.17 -15.78
C ASN A 21 15.39 8.63 -15.80
N SER A 22 16.56 8.11 -15.43
CA SER A 22 16.75 6.66 -15.39
C SER A 22 15.81 6.05 -14.33
N SER A 23 15.35 4.81 -14.51
CA SER A 23 14.44 4.18 -13.53
C SER A 23 15.03 4.14 -12.11
N ASN A 24 16.35 4.03 -12.00
CA ASN A 24 17.08 4.11 -10.74
C ASN A 24 16.98 5.50 -10.10
N GLU A 25 17.06 6.58 -10.88
CA GLU A 25 16.98 7.94 -10.38
C GLU A 25 15.62 8.25 -9.77
N VAL A 26 14.53 7.87 -10.46
CA VAL A 26 13.16 8.02 -9.90
C VAL A 26 13.01 7.23 -8.60
N THR A 27 13.54 6.00 -8.56
CA THR A 27 13.50 5.15 -7.37
C THR A 27 14.22 5.80 -6.18
N GLU A 28 15.40 6.37 -6.40
CA GLU A 28 16.16 7.05 -5.34
C GLU A 28 15.49 8.36 -4.88
N ILE A 29 14.89 9.13 -5.80
CA ILE A 29 14.10 10.31 -5.46
C ILE A 29 12.91 9.94 -4.56
N VAL A 30 12.20 8.87 -4.88
CA VAL A 30 11.05 8.41 -4.08
C VAL A 30 11.52 7.93 -2.70
N LYS A 31 12.63 7.18 -2.60
CA LYS A 31 13.20 6.79 -1.30
C LYS A 31 13.61 7.99 -0.46
N ASP A 32 14.27 8.99 -1.06
CA ASP A 32 14.65 10.23 -0.38
C ASP A 32 13.42 11.00 0.11
N ALA A 33 12.36 11.09 -0.70
CA ALA A 33 11.10 11.73 -0.31
C ALA A 33 10.46 11.04 0.91
N PHE A 34 10.45 9.70 0.94
CA PHE A 34 9.97 8.94 2.10
C PHE A 34 10.85 9.17 3.34
N ALA A 35 12.18 9.14 3.18
CA ALA A 35 13.11 9.38 4.29
C ALA A 35 12.95 10.80 4.87
N ARG A 36 12.86 11.82 4.01
CA ARG A 36 12.64 13.21 4.42
C ARG A 36 11.30 13.39 5.12
N CYS A 37 10.23 12.79 4.61
CA CYS A 37 8.92 12.86 5.25
C CYS A 37 8.92 12.24 6.67
N ASP A 38 9.53 11.06 6.85
CA ASP A 38 9.62 10.44 8.19
C ASP A 38 10.49 11.26 9.16
N GLU A 39 11.57 11.87 8.67
CA GLU A 39 12.42 12.76 9.48
C GLU A 39 11.71 14.06 9.85
N GLU A 40 10.95 14.68 8.95
CA GLU A 40 10.13 15.87 9.26
C GLU A 40 9.05 15.56 10.31
N LEU A 41 8.43 14.38 10.24
CA LEU A 41 7.50 13.90 11.27
C LEU A 41 8.21 13.75 12.63
N LYS A 42 9.42 13.18 12.64
CA LYS A 42 10.22 13.05 13.86
C LYS A 42 10.56 14.40 14.45
N GLN A 43 11.00 15.36 13.63
CA GLN A 43 11.36 16.71 14.06
C GLN A 43 10.15 17.44 14.65
N SER A 44 8.99 17.31 13.99
CA SER A 44 7.72 17.87 14.48
C SER A 44 7.34 17.29 15.85
N LEU A 45 7.54 15.98 16.05
CA LEU A 45 7.32 15.33 17.35
C LEU A 45 8.34 15.79 18.40
N MET A 46 9.61 15.96 18.01
CA MET A 46 10.68 16.40 18.91
C MET A 46 10.52 17.83 19.41
N ALA A 47 9.86 18.69 18.61
CA ALA A 47 9.55 20.07 18.97
C ALA A 47 8.46 20.19 20.05
N LEU A 48 7.69 19.13 20.32
CA LEU A 48 6.70 19.11 21.39
C LEU A 48 7.34 18.93 22.76
N SER A 49 6.60 19.26 23.83
CA SER A 49 7.08 19.05 25.20
C SER A 49 7.36 17.57 25.45
N PRO A 50 8.31 17.23 26.35
CA PRO A 50 8.63 15.84 26.68
C PRO A 50 7.40 15.01 27.07
N GLU A 51 6.46 15.61 27.80
CA GLU A 51 5.21 14.97 28.24
C GLU A 51 4.32 14.59 27.05
N ILE A 52 4.14 15.49 26.08
CA ILE A 52 3.30 15.25 24.91
C ILE A 52 3.97 14.25 23.98
N ARG A 53 5.25 14.45 23.65
CA ARG A 53 5.94 13.62 22.65
C ARG A 53 6.16 12.18 23.11
N MET A 54 6.30 11.96 24.43
CA MET A 54 6.43 10.61 25.01
C MET A 54 5.07 9.97 25.31
N SER A 55 3.96 10.69 25.15
CA SER A 55 2.64 10.11 25.31
C SER A 55 2.38 9.07 24.22
N LYS A 56 1.67 7.99 24.58
CA LYS A 56 1.34 6.91 23.64
C LYS A 56 0.59 7.43 22.40
N GLY A 57 -0.24 8.46 22.55
CA GLY A 57 -1.04 9.00 21.45
C GLY A 57 -0.20 9.63 20.33
N TYR A 58 0.96 10.18 20.64
CA TYR A 58 1.84 10.82 19.65
C TYR A 58 3.01 9.90 19.28
N CYS A 59 3.68 9.30 20.26
CA CYS A 59 4.86 8.48 20.02
C CYS A 59 4.56 7.19 19.24
N ASN A 60 3.37 6.63 19.46
CA ASN A 60 2.90 5.42 18.79
C ASN A 60 1.96 5.72 17.61
N ALA A 61 1.86 6.99 17.21
CA ALA A 61 1.14 7.34 16.00
C ALA A 61 2.01 6.98 14.80
N GLY A 62 1.40 6.25 13.85
CA GLY A 62 2.05 5.88 12.61
C GLY A 62 1.04 5.65 11.50
N SER A 63 1.57 5.51 10.29
CA SER A 63 0.78 5.28 9.09
C SER A 63 1.47 4.37 8.11
N CYS A 64 0.69 3.52 7.45
CA CYS A 64 1.09 2.87 6.20
C CYS A 64 0.88 3.84 5.04
N ALA A 65 1.60 3.62 3.95
CA ALA A 65 1.44 4.38 2.72
C ALA A 65 1.66 3.48 1.50
N VAL A 66 0.76 3.55 0.53
CA VAL A 66 0.97 3.01 -0.82
C VAL A 66 0.80 4.14 -1.82
N VAL A 67 1.78 4.29 -2.71
CA VAL A 67 1.87 5.39 -3.67
C VAL A 67 2.05 4.83 -5.07
N ALA A 68 1.15 5.21 -5.99
CA ALA A 68 1.32 5.00 -7.43
C ALA A 68 1.80 6.29 -8.09
N LEU A 69 2.97 6.25 -8.72
CA LEU A 69 3.58 7.37 -9.41
C LEU A 69 3.72 7.04 -10.90
N PHE A 70 3.01 7.78 -11.74
CA PHE A 70 3.09 7.68 -13.19
C PHE A 70 4.11 8.69 -13.72
N VAL A 71 5.19 8.19 -14.33
CA VAL A 71 6.21 8.98 -15.01
C VAL A 71 6.32 8.49 -16.44
N ASN A 72 5.88 9.30 -17.40
CA ASN A 72 5.80 8.92 -18.81
C ASN A 72 5.01 7.61 -19.00
N THR A 73 5.63 6.57 -19.57
CA THR A 73 5.03 5.23 -19.78
C THR A 73 5.35 4.24 -18.66
N THR A 74 5.86 4.71 -17.52
CA THR A 74 6.27 3.84 -16.40
C THR A 74 5.45 4.16 -15.15
N LEU A 75 4.93 3.12 -14.52
CA LEU A 75 4.28 3.16 -13.22
C LEU A 75 5.27 2.69 -12.14
N TYR A 76 5.50 3.52 -11.13
CA TYR A 76 6.25 3.17 -9.93
C TYR A 76 5.28 3.02 -8.76
N VAL A 77 5.32 1.87 -8.09
CA VAL A 77 4.51 1.60 -6.90
C VAL A 77 5.42 1.53 -5.68
N ALA A 78 5.35 2.53 -4.82
CA ALA A 78 6.10 2.58 -3.57
C ALA A 78 5.19 2.23 -2.39
N ASN A 79 5.58 1.24 -1.58
CA ASN A 79 4.80 0.77 -0.44
C ASN A 79 5.61 0.78 0.87
N VAL A 80 4.95 1.16 1.96
CA VAL A 80 5.39 1.05 3.36
C VAL A 80 4.20 0.58 4.18
N GLY A 81 4.27 -0.63 4.73
CA GLY A 81 3.19 -1.25 5.51
C GLY A 81 2.42 -2.31 4.73
N ASP A 82 1.18 -2.54 5.14
CA ASP A 82 0.27 -3.62 4.69
C ASP A 82 -0.88 -3.10 3.80
N CYS A 83 -0.82 -1.83 3.37
CA CYS A 83 -1.58 -1.42 2.19
C CYS A 83 -1.06 -2.18 0.96
N ALA A 84 -1.92 -2.38 -0.03
CA ALA A 84 -1.51 -3.03 -1.28
C ALA A 84 -2.07 -2.33 -2.52
N ALA A 85 -1.37 -2.55 -3.63
CA ALA A 85 -1.70 -2.06 -4.96
C ALA A 85 -1.87 -3.24 -5.92
N VAL A 86 -2.97 -3.25 -6.65
CA VAL A 86 -3.30 -4.27 -7.66
C VAL A 86 -3.47 -3.59 -9.02
N LEU A 87 -2.68 -4.04 -9.99
CA LEU A 87 -2.79 -3.64 -11.39
C LEU A 87 -3.77 -4.57 -12.10
N GLY A 88 -4.86 -4.00 -12.61
CA GLY A 88 -5.76 -4.68 -13.52
C GLY A 88 -5.28 -4.50 -14.95
N ARG A 89 -5.00 -5.59 -15.65
CA ARG A 89 -4.55 -5.57 -17.06
C ARG A 89 -5.17 -6.69 -17.88
N VAL A 90 -5.14 -6.55 -19.20
CA VAL A 90 -5.54 -7.61 -20.13
C VAL A 90 -4.38 -8.60 -20.30
N SER A 91 -4.62 -9.87 -19.98
CA SER A 91 -3.65 -10.94 -20.20
C SER A 91 -3.43 -11.13 -21.70
N LYS A 92 -2.17 -11.06 -22.15
CA LYS A 92 -1.80 -11.35 -23.56
C LYS A 92 -2.07 -12.81 -23.96
N GLU A 93 -2.10 -13.72 -22.99
CA GLU A 93 -2.30 -15.15 -23.23
C GLU A 93 -3.78 -15.52 -23.34
N THR A 94 -4.63 -14.95 -22.47
CA THR A 94 -6.04 -15.33 -22.35
C THR A 94 -7.01 -14.30 -22.92
N GLY A 95 -6.56 -13.05 -23.14
CA GLY A 95 -7.42 -11.91 -23.46
C GLY A 95 -8.34 -11.47 -22.32
N GLY A 96 -8.29 -12.15 -21.17
CA GLY A 96 -9.11 -11.86 -20.00
C GLY A 96 -8.44 -10.86 -19.05
N LEU A 97 -9.23 -10.35 -18.10
CA LEU A 97 -8.73 -9.54 -17.00
C LEU A 97 -7.79 -10.37 -16.11
N GLN A 98 -6.61 -9.83 -15.85
CA GLN A 98 -5.65 -10.32 -14.88
C GLN A 98 -5.42 -9.27 -13.80
N ALA A 99 -5.56 -9.68 -12.54
CA ALA A 99 -5.15 -8.90 -11.38
C ALA A 99 -3.69 -9.26 -11.04
N VAL A 100 -2.83 -8.25 -10.92
CA VAL A 100 -1.42 -8.43 -10.56
C VAL A 100 -1.11 -7.55 -9.36
N GLU A 101 -0.74 -8.15 -8.24
CA GLU A 101 -0.25 -7.38 -7.09
C GLU A 101 1.12 -6.77 -7.42
N VAL A 102 1.24 -5.46 -7.25
CA VAL A 102 2.41 -4.65 -7.62
C VAL A 102 3.06 -3.97 -6.40
N SER A 103 2.70 -4.41 -5.20
CA SER A 103 3.27 -3.99 -3.91
C SER A 103 3.82 -5.19 -3.15
N ALA A 104 4.83 -4.97 -2.29
CA ALA A 104 5.30 -5.99 -1.37
C ALA A 104 4.58 -5.88 -0.02
N ASP A 105 4.16 -7.01 0.55
CA ASP A 105 3.59 -7.08 1.89
C ASP A 105 4.65 -6.84 2.98
N HIS A 106 4.46 -5.81 3.79
CA HIS A 106 5.29 -5.51 4.96
C HIS A 106 4.63 -5.89 6.30
N SER A 107 3.93 -7.04 6.32
CA SER A 107 3.38 -7.62 7.55
C SER A 107 4.39 -8.50 8.30
N CYS A 108 4.11 -8.76 9.58
CA CYS A 108 4.87 -9.74 10.37
C CYS A 108 4.71 -11.20 9.90
N ASN A 109 3.79 -11.47 8.95
CA ASN A 109 3.60 -12.79 8.38
C ASN A 109 4.59 -13.07 7.23
N ASN A 110 5.12 -12.02 6.60
CA ASN A 110 6.17 -12.14 5.59
C ASN A 110 7.50 -12.58 6.24
N PRO A 111 8.01 -13.79 5.93
CA PRO A 111 9.23 -14.32 6.55
C PRO A 111 10.48 -13.46 6.29
N GLN A 112 10.58 -12.86 5.12
CA GLN A 112 11.70 -12.00 4.71
C GLN A 112 11.70 -10.72 5.56
N GLU A 113 10.54 -10.09 5.73
CA GLU A 113 10.41 -8.89 6.56
C GLU A 113 10.64 -9.19 8.05
N ALA A 114 10.10 -10.30 8.56
CA ALA A 114 10.34 -10.78 9.92
C ALA A 114 11.84 -10.96 10.21
N ARG A 115 12.58 -11.49 9.24
CA ARG A 115 14.05 -11.62 9.32
C ARG A 115 14.72 -10.25 9.37
N LEU A 116 14.34 -9.30 8.52
CA LEU A 116 14.91 -7.96 8.51
C LEU A 116 14.65 -7.19 9.82
N VAL A 117 13.49 -7.36 10.46
CA VAL A 117 13.20 -6.80 11.79
C VAL A 117 14.18 -7.37 12.84
N THR A 118 14.40 -8.68 12.81
CA THR A 118 15.31 -9.38 13.74
C THR A 118 16.76 -8.90 13.56
N GLU A 119 17.22 -8.75 12.32
CA GLU A 119 18.58 -8.29 12.01
C GLU A 119 18.83 -6.84 12.45
N ARG A 120 17.87 -5.93 12.20
CA ARG A 120 17.97 -4.51 12.59
C ARG A 120 17.96 -4.31 14.10
N SER A 121 17.02 -4.97 14.79
CA SER A 121 16.83 -4.79 16.24
C SER A 121 17.79 -5.62 17.11
N ARG A 122 18.38 -6.68 16.54
CA ARG A 122 19.12 -7.74 17.26
C ARG A 122 18.29 -8.50 18.28
N ASP A 123 16.97 -8.33 18.27
CA ASP A 123 16.05 -9.09 19.11
C ASP A 123 15.70 -10.40 18.40
N ARG A 124 16.24 -11.53 18.89
CA ARG A 124 15.94 -12.87 18.35
C ARG A 124 14.46 -13.26 18.47
N ASN A 125 13.71 -12.55 19.31
CA ASN A 125 12.28 -12.73 19.51
C ASN A 125 11.51 -11.47 19.04
N ALA A 126 12.01 -10.76 18.02
CA ALA A 126 11.41 -9.51 17.57
C ALA A 126 9.97 -9.67 17.07
N ILE A 127 9.62 -10.82 16.50
CA ILE A 127 8.25 -11.13 16.08
C ILE A 127 7.60 -12.04 17.13
N ARG A 128 6.62 -11.50 17.86
CA ARG A 128 5.96 -12.19 18.97
C ARG A 128 4.51 -11.73 19.12
N LEU A 129 3.73 -12.50 19.87
CA LEU A 129 2.36 -12.14 20.22
C LEU A 129 2.32 -10.94 21.18
N SER A 130 1.23 -10.19 21.19
CA SER A 130 1.00 -9.18 22.22
C SER A 130 0.86 -9.81 23.60
N LYS A 131 1.04 -9.02 24.66
CA LYS A 131 0.80 -9.51 26.03
C LYS A 131 -0.65 -9.98 26.22
N ASP A 132 -1.60 -9.29 25.59
CA ASP A 132 -3.02 -9.61 25.69
C ASP A 132 -3.32 -10.93 24.97
N ASP A 133 -2.75 -11.15 23.79
CA ASP A 133 -2.87 -12.41 23.05
C ASP A 133 -2.27 -13.59 23.85
N GLN A 134 -1.15 -13.37 24.54
CA GLN A 134 -0.55 -14.40 25.39
C GLN A 134 -1.41 -14.70 26.62
N ALA A 135 -1.96 -13.67 27.26
CA ALA A 135 -2.81 -13.80 28.44
C ALA A 135 -4.15 -14.50 28.14
N ASN A 136 -4.69 -14.30 26.93
CA ASN A 136 -5.92 -14.93 26.48
C ASN A 136 -5.76 -16.40 26.05
N GLY A 137 -4.58 -17.00 26.25
CA GLY A 137 -4.35 -18.41 25.96
C GLY A 137 -4.33 -18.72 24.47
N SER A 138 -3.96 -17.75 23.62
CA SER A 138 -3.97 -17.92 22.17
C SER A 138 -3.03 -19.03 21.66
N ASN A 139 -2.24 -19.71 22.51
CA ASN A 139 -1.45 -20.92 22.18
C ASN A 139 -0.67 -20.86 20.85
N GLY A 140 -0.18 -19.68 20.45
CA GLY A 140 0.53 -19.46 19.18
C GLY A 140 -0.34 -19.07 17.97
N PHE A 141 -1.66 -19.01 18.12
CA PHE A 141 -2.65 -18.61 17.11
C PHE A 141 -3.01 -17.12 17.13
N GLY A 142 -2.25 -16.27 17.84
CA GLY A 142 -2.48 -14.82 17.88
C GLY A 142 -1.83 -14.06 16.73
N VAL A 143 -2.07 -12.76 16.66
CA VAL A 143 -1.48 -11.89 15.63
C VAL A 143 0.00 -11.68 15.92
N LYS A 144 0.85 -11.99 14.94
CA LYS A 144 2.29 -11.72 15.00
C LYS A 144 2.54 -10.21 14.98
N ARG A 145 3.37 -9.73 15.90
CA ARG A 145 3.67 -8.30 16.04
C ARG A 145 5.16 -8.06 16.25
N VAL A 146 5.68 -7.02 15.61
CA VAL A 146 6.97 -6.42 15.92
C VAL A 146 6.96 -5.96 17.37
N ALA A 147 7.90 -6.49 18.12
CA ALA A 147 8.08 -6.31 19.54
C ALA A 147 6.83 -6.59 20.40
N GLY A 148 5.86 -7.36 19.89
CA GLY A 148 4.56 -7.59 20.53
C GLY A 148 3.60 -6.40 20.47
N SER A 149 3.91 -5.37 19.66
CA SER A 149 3.16 -4.11 19.57
C SER A 149 2.47 -3.94 18.21
N LEU A 150 3.25 -3.92 17.13
CA LEU A 150 2.80 -3.50 15.80
C LEU A 150 2.74 -4.67 14.81
N ALA A 151 1.66 -4.84 14.05
CA ALA A 151 1.50 -5.99 13.13
C ALA A 151 2.26 -5.83 11.79
N ILE A 152 2.81 -4.65 11.53
CA ILE A 152 3.57 -4.27 10.33
C ILE A 152 5.06 -4.06 10.66
N THR A 153 5.92 -4.27 9.66
CA THR A 153 7.39 -4.18 9.77
C THR A 153 7.97 -2.88 9.22
N ARG A 154 7.14 -2.10 8.51
CA ARG A 154 7.47 -0.79 7.95
C ARG A 154 6.29 0.16 8.12
N ALA A 155 6.55 1.41 8.48
CA ALA A 155 5.55 2.45 8.69
C ALA A 155 6.23 3.83 8.65
N PHE A 156 5.47 4.89 8.38
CA PHE A 156 5.81 6.24 8.84
C PHE A 156 5.46 6.41 10.31
N GLY A 157 6.21 7.24 11.04
CA GLY A 157 5.97 7.45 12.48
C GLY A 157 6.40 6.25 13.33
N ASP A 158 5.60 5.87 14.33
CA ASP A 158 5.87 4.75 15.25
C ASP A 158 7.28 4.83 15.88
N PHE A 159 7.69 6.04 16.25
CA PHE A 159 9.08 6.34 16.59
C PHE A 159 9.60 5.61 17.84
N TYR A 160 8.70 5.16 18.72
CA TYR A 160 9.04 4.29 19.86
C TYR A 160 9.74 2.97 19.44
N LEU A 161 9.58 2.54 18.18
CA LEU A 161 10.25 1.38 17.58
C LEU A 161 11.41 1.75 16.64
N LYS A 162 11.66 3.04 16.37
CA LYS A 162 12.64 3.48 15.37
C LYS A 162 13.85 4.22 15.96
N CYS A 163 13.64 5.12 16.92
CA CYS A 163 14.70 6.01 17.39
C CYS A 163 14.94 5.92 18.90
N GLU A 164 16.18 6.16 19.31
CA GLU A 164 16.61 5.94 20.69
C GLU A 164 15.97 6.94 21.66
N GLU A 165 15.74 8.16 21.22
CA GLU A 165 15.25 9.28 22.00
C GLU A 165 13.76 9.13 22.39
N LEU A 166 13.01 8.37 21.59
CA LEU A 166 11.57 8.11 21.80
C LEU A 166 11.28 6.66 22.21
N SER A 167 12.30 5.81 22.23
CA SER A 167 12.17 4.40 22.64
C SER A 167 12.55 4.20 24.11
N SER A 168 11.76 3.36 24.79
CA SER A 168 11.94 2.98 26.19
C SER A 168 11.68 1.48 26.38
N ALA A 169 11.88 0.97 27.60
CA ALA A 169 11.51 -0.41 27.91
C ALA A 169 10.00 -0.63 27.63
N PRO A 170 9.60 -1.78 27.07
CA PRO A 170 10.41 -2.98 26.82
C PRO A 170 11.12 -3.00 25.45
N PHE A 171 10.96 -1.97 24.62
CA PHE A 171 11.45 -1.96 23.24
C PHE A 171 12.96 -1.73 23.15
N LYS A 172 13.51 -0.92 24.04
CA LYS A 172 14.95 -0.64 24.14
C LYS A 172 15.51 -1.14 25.48
N VAL A 173 16.14 -2.32 25.47
CA VAL A 173 16.81 -2.92 26.63
C VAL A 173 18.03 -3.69 26.11
N TYR A 174 19.24 -3.40 26.62
CA TYR A 174 20.45 -4.10 26.16
C TYR A 174 20.28 -5.63 26.26
N PRO A 175 20.62 -6.41 25.20
CA PRO A 175 21.34 -6.04 23.97
C PRO A 175 20.46 -5.58 22.79
N ILE A 176 19.14 -5.49 22.98
CA ILE A 176 18.15 -5.10 21.97
C ILE A 176 18.30 -3.62 21.63
N LYS A 177 18.27 -3.32 20.32
CA LYS A 177 18.40 -1.98 19.76
C LYS A 177 17.16 -1.59 18.95
N VAL A 178 16.97 -0.29 18.79
CA VAL A 178 16.15 0.28 17.73
C VAL A 178 17.08 0.66 16.57
N PRO A 179 16.61 0.66 15.31
CA PRO A 179 15.23 0.46 14.87
C PRO A 179 14.78 -1.01 14.78
N TYR A 180 13.50 -1.28 15.04
CA TYR A 180 12.82 -2.50 14.63
C TYR A 180 12.16 -2.36 13.26
N ILE A 181 11.58 -1.20 12.97
CA ILE A 181 10.83 -0.90 11.74
C ILE A 181 11.51 0.23 10.96
N THR A 182 11.14 0.43 9.70
CA THR A 182 11.70 1.47 8.82
C THR A 182 10.56 2.16 8.05
N ALA A 183 10.79 3.39 7.58
CA ALA A 183 9.93 4.06 6.60
C ALA A 183 10.46 3.90 5.16
N GLU A 184 11.51 3.09 4.95
CA GLU A 184 12.05 2.84 3.62
C GLU A 184 11.06 2.03 2.75
N PRO A 185 10.62 2.56 1.59
CA PRO A 185 9.65 1.88 0.75
C PRO A 185 10.24 0.71 -0.03
N SER A 186 9.42 -0.31 -0.28
CA SER A 186 9.63 -1.20 -1.43
C SER A 186 9.10 -0.50 -2.68
N ILE A 187 9.85 -0.51 -3.79
CA ILE A 187 9.43 0.12 -5.04
C ILE A 187 9.38 -0.94 -6.14
N THR A 188 8.21 -1.08 -6.76
CA THR A 188 7.99 -1.92 -7.94
C THR A 188 7.86 -1.03 -9.17
N THR A 189 8.63 -1.32 -10.21
CA THR A 189 8.58 -0.61 -11.49
C THR A 189 7.81 -1.44 -12.51
N VAL A 190 6.78 -0.86 -13.11
CA VAL A 190 5.97 -1.44 -14.18
C VAL A 190 6.12 -0.60 -15.44
N TYR A 191 6.68 -1.20 -16.49
CA TYR A 191 6.70 -0.61 -17.83
C TYR A 191 5.38 -0.91 -18.51
N MET A 192 4.56 0.12 -18.73
CA MET A 192 3.23 -0.04 -19.31
C MET A 192 3.34 -0.34 -20.80
N ASP A 193 2.60 -1.34 -21.25
CA ASP A 193 2.60 -1.81 -22.63
C ASP A 193 1.26 -1.62 -23.36
N GLY A 194 0.30 -0.97 -22.69
CA GLY A 194 -1.03 -0.72 -23.23
C GLY A 194 -2.06 -1.77 -22.84
N SER A 195 -1.65 -2.84 -22.14
CA SER A 195 -2.57 -3.84 -21.60
C SER A 195 -3.20 -3.41 -20.27
N GLU A 196 -2.62 -2.42 -19.60
CA GLU A 196 -3.07 -1.93 -18.30
C GLU A 196 -4.42 -1.21 -18.42
N LYS A 197 -5.35 -1.49 -17.50
CA LYS A 197 -6.67 -0.85 -17.45
C LYS A 197 -6.83 0.09 -16.27
N PHE A 198 -6.31 -0.32 -15.11
CA PHE A 198 -6.40 0.45 -13.88
C PHE A 198 -5.36 -0.02 -12.85
N VAL A 199 -5.05 0.85 -11.89
CA VAL A 199 -4.42 0.46 -10.63
C VAL A 199 -5.39 0.73 -9.48
N LEU A 200 -5.58 -0.27 -8.63
CA LEU A 200 -6.38 -0.23 -7.41
C LEU A 200 -5.42 -0.18 -6.21
N LEU A 201 -5.47 0.92 -5.48
CA LEU A 201 -4.79 1.06 -4.19
C LEU A 201 -5.83 0.80 -3.09
N ALA A 202 -5.53 -0.02 -2.10
CA ALA A 202 -6.42 -0.15 -0.93
C ALA A 202 -5.66 -0.43 0.37
N SER A 203 -6.29 -0.08 1.50
CA SER A 203 -5.86 -0.52 2.82
C SER A 203 -6.11 -2.02 3.01
N ASP A 204 -5.37 -2.61 3.95
CA ASP A 204 -5.62 -3.95 4.51
C ASP A 204 -7.10 -4.20 4.84
N GLY A 205 -7.84 -3.20 5.35
CA GLY A 205 -9.28 -3.35 5.60
C GLY A 205 -10.11 -3.85 4.40
N LEU A 206 -9.68 -3.57 3.16
CA LEU A 206 -10.28 -4.19 1.97
C LEU A 206 -9.73 -5.60 1.73
N TRP A 207 -8.41 -5.75 1.76
CA TRP A 207 -7.70 -6.97 1.39
C TRP A 207 -7.89 -8.13 2.38
N GLU A 208 -8.25 -7.84 3.63
CA GLU A 208 -8.60 -8.85 4.63
C GLU A 208 -9.90 -9.60 4.28
N VAL A 209 -10.74 -9.05 3.40
CA VAL A 209 -12.06 -9.59 3.08
C VAL A 209 -12.31 -9.84 1.59
N MET A 210 -11.41 -9.36 0.73
CA MET A 210 -11.55 -9.44 -0.73
C MET A 210 -10.22 -9.80 -1.38
N THR A 211 -10.24 -10.74 -2.33
CA THR A 211 -9.04 -11.08 -3.12
C THR A 211 -8.78 -10.05 -4.21
N ALA A 212 -7.55 -10.03 -4.74
CA ALA A 212 -7.17 -9.15 -5.84
C ALA A 212 -8.06 -9.36 -7.08
N GLU A 213 -8.39 -10.61 -7.40
CA GLU A 213 -9.23 -10.99 -8.55
C GLU A 213 -10.67 -10.54 -8.37
N GLU A 214 -11.26 -10.74 -7.18
CA GLU A 214 -12.61 -10.28 -6.87
C GLU A 214 -12.71 -8.76 -7.00
N ALA A 215 -11.76 -8.04 -6.40
CA ALA A 215 -11.73 -6.58 -6.44
C ALA A 215 -11.54 -6.07 -7.88
N ALA A 216 -10.61 -6.66 -8.62
CA ALA A 216 -10.38 -6.31 -10.02
C ALA A 216 -11.62 -6.56 -10.88
N HIS A 217 -12.34 -7.65 -10.64
CA HIS A 217 -13.58 -7.96 -11.37
C HIS A 217 -14.67 -6.91 -11.12
N ILE A 218 -14.84 -6.47 -9.86
CA ILE A 218 -15.79 -5.40 -9.51
C ILE A 218 -15.42 -4.12 -10.27
N VAL A 219 -14.14 -3.74 -10.28
CA VAL A 219 -13.67 -2.54 -10.99
C VAL A 219 -13.88 -2.66 -12.50
N ASP A 220 -13.53 -3.79 -13.10
CA ASP A 220 -13.64 -4.04 -14.54
C ASP A 220 -15.08 -4.00 -15.05
N LYS A 221 -16.04 -4.44 -14.23
CA LYS A 221 -17.47 -4.44 -14.54
C LYS A 221 -18.18 -3.16 -14.13
N PHE A 222 -17.52 -2.26 -13.41
CA PHE A 222 -18.15 -1.05 -12.93
C PHE A 222 -18.37 -0.05 -14.07
N ASP A 223 -19.63 0.21 -14.37
CA ASP A 223 -20.04 1.29 -15.28
C ASP A 223 -20.77 2.38 -14.48
N PRO A 224 -20.16 3.58 -14.32
CA PRO A 224 -20.80 4.70 -13.63
C PRO A 224 -22.15 5.10 -14.24
N GLY A 225 -22.35 4.91 -15.55
CA GLY A 225 -23.59 5.25 -16.25
C GLY A 225 -24.73 4.25 -16.04
N GLN A 226 -24.40 3.02 -15.62
CA GLN A 226 -25.39 1.96 -15.34
C GLN A 226 -25.59 1.68 -13.85
N SER A 227 -24.67 2.16 -13.01
CA SER A 227 -24.75 2.00 -11.56
C SER A 227 -25.84 2.89 -10.96
N LEU A 228 -26.89 2.28 -10.41
CA LEU A 228 -27.98 2.99 -9.73
C LEU A 228 -27.62 3.48 -8.32
N PHE A 229 -26.63 2.85 -7.68
CA PHE A 229 -26.36 3.01 -6.24
C PHE A 229 -25.02 3.67 -5.93
N PHE A 230 -24.04 3.57 -6.83
CA PHE A 230 -22.68 4.04 -6.59
C PHE A 230 -22.19 4.90 -7.75
N SER A 231 -21.57 6.04 -7.43
CA SER A 231 -20.96 6.93 -8.42
C SER A 231 -19.53 6.53 -8.81
N THR A 232 -18.88 5.65 -8.03
CA THR A 232 -17.49 5.25 -8.23
C THR A 232 -17.28 3.77 -7.95
N ALA A 233 -16.29 3.18 -8.63
CA ALA A 233 -15.87 1.81 -8.37
C ALA A 233 -15.35 1.63 -6.94
N SER A 234 -14.69 2.64 -6.36
CA SER A 234 -14.30 2.64 -4.95
C SER A 234 -15.48 2.47 -4.00
N ALA A 235 -16.59 3.18 -4.22
CA ALA A 235 -17.79 3.03 -3.38
C ALA A 235 -18.41 1.63 -3.53
N ALA A 236 -18.45 1.09 -4.74
CA ALA A 236 -18.92 -0.28 -4.99
C ALA A 236 -18.04 -1.33 -4.30
N LEU A 237 -16.70 -1.17 -4.34
CA LEU A 237 -15.76 -2.03 -3.64
C LEU A 237 -15.97 -2.01 -2.12
N ILE A 238 -16.10 -0.82 -1.53
CA ILE A 238 -16.35 -0.67 -0.09
C ILE A 238 -17.67 -1.35 0.29
N HIS A 239 -18.73 -1.15 -0.50
CA HIS A 239 -20.02 -1.79 -0.24
C HIS A 239 -19.93 -3.32 -0.30
N ALA A 240 -19.32 -3.86 -1.36
CA ALA A 240 -19.14 -5.30 -1.52
C ALA A 240 -18.29 -5.90 -0.38
N ALA A 241 -17.27 -5.18 0.10
CA ALA A 241 -16.49 -5.59 1.26
C ALA A 241 -17.35 -5.65 2.54
N LEU A 242 -18.16 -4.61 2.79
CA LEU A 242 -19.09 -4.58 3.93
C LEU A 242 -20.15 -5.69 3.86
N GLU A 243 -20.66 -6.01 2.66
CA GLU A 243 -21.56 -7.14 2.46
C GLU A 243 -20.90 -8.48 2.82
N LYS A 244 -19.65 -8.69 2.39
CA LYS A 244 -18.90 -9.90 2.76
C LYS A 244 -18.66 -9.98 4.27
N ILE A 245 -18.33 -8.87 4.91
CA ILE A 245 -18.18 -8.80 6.39
C ILE A 245 -19.50 -9.14 7.07
N ALA A 246 -20.60 -8.50 6.67
CA ALA A 246 -21.91 -8.73 7.24
C ALA A 246 -22.33 -10.21 7.10
N HIS A 247 -22.15 -10.79 5.91
CA HIS A 247 -22.43 -12.20 5.67
C HIS A 247 -21.55 -13.15 6.51
N ARG A 248 -20.23 -12.87 6.61
CA ARG A 248 -19.30 -13.67 7.42
C ARG A 248 -19.72 -13.73 8.89
N ASP A 249 -20.20 -12.60 9.43
CA ASP A 249 -20.55 -12.44 10.83
C ASP A 249 -22.05 -12.61 11.13
N GLY A 250 -22.86 -12.98 10.13
CA GLY A 250 -24.30 -13.22 10.29
C GLY A 250 -25.12 -11.96 10.61
N LEU A 251 -24.68 -10.80 10.15
CA LEU A 251 -25.33 -9.50 10.33
C LEU A 251 -26.04 -9.06 9.05
N MET A 252 -27.05 -8.22 9.20
CA MET A 252 -27.56 -7.42 8.08
C MET A 252 -26.62 -6.24 7.83
N ILE A 253 -26.42 -5.85 6.56
CA ILE A 253 -25.49 -4.76 6.21
C ILE A 253 -25.83 -3.45 6.94
N HIS A 254 -27.13 -3.14 7.10
CA HIS A 254 -27.56 -1.93 7.80
C HIS A 254 -27.23 -1.95 9.29
N GLU A 255 -27.16 -3.13 9.92
CA GLU A 255 -26.73 -3.27 11.31
C GLU A 255 -25.24 -2.99 11.44
N LEU A 256 -24.43 -3.52 10.51
CA LEU A 256 -23.00 -3.27 10.45
C LEU A 256 -22.71 -1.77 10.23
N MET A 257 -23.40 -1.14 9.28
CA MET A 257 -23.24 0.28 8.97
C MET A 257 -23.72 1.21 10.09
N ALA A 258 -24.69 0.78 10.91
CA ALA A 258 -25.17 1.55 12.05
C ALA A 258 -24.22 1.50 13.27
N MET A 259 -23.17 0.67 13.24
CA MET A 259 -22.22 0.57 14.34
C MET A 259 -21.40 1.86 14.50
N THR A 260 -21.35 2.37 15.73
CA THR A 260 -20.50 3.52 16.07
C THR A 260 -19.03 3.16 15.97
N GLN A 261 -18.21 4.13 15.57
CA GLN A 261 -16.76 3.98 15.56
C GLN A 261 -16.24 3.60 16.97
N GLY A 262 -15.41 2.56 17.05
CA GLY A 262 -14.84 2.13 18.32
C GLY A 262 -14.47 0.65 18.35
N PRO A 263 -14.08 0.13 19.53
CA PRO A 263 -13.61 -1.24 19.69
C PRO A 263 -14.61 -2.30 19.24
N ALA A 264 -15.92 -2.07 19.43
CA ALA A 264 -16.96 -3.01 19.01
C ALA A 264 -16.99 -3.21 17.49
N ARG A 265 -16.97 -2.12 16.71
CA ARG A 265 -16.91 -2.16 15.23
C ARG A 265 -15.63 -2.83 14.74
N ARG A 266 -14.49 -2.53 15.38
CA ARG A 266 -13.18 -3.11 15.03
C ARG A 266 -13.06 -4.61 15.27
N ARG A 267 -14.04 -5.26 15.91
CA ARG A 267 -14.12 -6.72 15.96
C ARG A 267 -14.58 -7.33 14.63
N PHE A 268 -15.29 -6.55 13.82
CA PHE A 268 -15.81 -6.98 12.53
C PHE A 268 -14.88 -6.55 11.39
N HIS A 269 -14.46 -5.29 11.36
CA HIS A 269 -13.57 -4.81 10.30
C HIS A 269 -12.78 -3.55 10.72
N ASP A 270 -11.63 -3.35 10.08
CA ASP A 270 -10.88 -2.10 10.18
C ASP A 270 -11.43 -1.02 9.22
N ASP A 271 -10.87 0.17 9.27
CA ASP A 271 -11.19 1.24 8.31
C ASP A 271 -10.85 0.80 6.88
N ILE A 272 -11.86 0.79 5.99
CA ILE A 272 -11.71 0.38 4.59
C ILE A 272 -11.55 1.63 3.74
N THR A 273 -10.42 1.73 3.02
CA THR A 273 -10.16 2.84 2.09
C THR A 273 -9.59 2.26 0.80
N CYS A 274 -10.11 2.70 -0.35
CA CYS A 274 -9.60 2.28 -1.65
C CYS A 274 -9.74 3.38 -2.71
N THR A 275 -8.78 3.43 -3.63
CA THR A 275 -8.73 4.36 -4.75
C THR A 275 -8.47 3.60 -6.03
N VAL A 276 -9.35 3.77 -7.01
CA VAL A 276 -9.19 3.22 -8.36
C VAL A 276 -8.74 4.32 -9.30
N VAL A 277 -7.65 4.07 -10.03
CA VAL A 277 -7.14 4.96 -11.06
C VAL A 277 -7.21 4.23 -12.39
N TYR A 278 -8.11 4.67 -13.27
CA TYR A 278 -8.18 4.16 -14.63
C TYR A 278 -7.03 4.69 -15.47
N ILE A 279 -6.46 3.82 -16.30
CA ILE A 279 -5.34 4.13 -17.17
C ILE A 279 -5.88 4.19 -18.59
N ASP A 280 -5.73 5.35 -19.23
CA ASP A 280 -6.09 5.54 -20.63
C ASP A 280 -4.82 5.46 -21.49
N HIS A 281 -4.89 4.67 -22.54
CA HIS A 281 -3.80 4.50 -23.50
C HIS A 281 -4.24 5.13 -24.81
N ASP A 282 -3.60 6.25 -25.17
CA ASP A 282 -3.88 6.95 -26.41
C ASP A 282 -3.56 6.04 -27.61
N GLN A 283 -4.60 5.49 -28.24
CA GLN A 283 -4.49 4.50 -29.34
C GLN A 283 -3.84 5.10 -30.60
N SER A 284 -3.65 6.42 -30.66
CA SER A 284 -3.01 7.12 -31.78
C SER A 284 -1.54 6.72 -32.00
N SER A 285 -0.85 6.23 -30.97
CA SER A 285 0.58 5.85 -31.05
C SER A 285 0.80 4.45 -31.61
N GLN A 286 -0.17 3.54 -31.49
CA GLN A 286 -0.06 2.17 -31.98
C GLN A 286 -0.35 2.08 -33.49
N GLN A 287 -1.25 2.92 -34.02
CA GLN A 287 -1.55 2.94 -35.47
C GLN A 287 -0.36 3.46 -36.31
N GLN A 288 0.40 4.44 -35.81
CA GLN A 288 1.58 4.97 -36.51
C GLN A 288 2.77 4.00 -36.56
N ALA A 289 2.87 3.06 -35.63
CA ALA A 289 3.91 2.02 -35.65
C ALA A 289 3.57 0.92 -36.66
N VAL A 290 2.28 0.59 -36.83
CA VAL A 290 1.82 -0.40 -37.82
C VAL A 290 1.88 0.16 -39.24
N ASP A 291 1.46 1.42 -39.45
CA ASP A 291 1.53 2.07 -40.77
C ASP A 291 2.98 2.31 -41.27
N ARG A 292 3.96 2.39 -40.36
CA ARG A 292 5.39 2.47 -40.75
C ARG A 292 5.98 1.12 -41.15
N CYS A 293 5.39 0.00 -40.75
CA CYS A 293 5.87 -1.33 -41.09
C CYS A 293 5.25 -1.89 -42.38
N GLU A 294 4.10 -1.37 -42.83
CA GLU A 294 3.43 -1.82 -44.06
C GLU A 294 3.74 -0.97 -45.30
N GLY A 295 4.54 0.09 -45.16
CA GLY A 295 4.77 1.09 -46.21
C GLY A 295 5.89 0.81 -47.24
N ASP A 296 6.69 -0.24 -47.09
CA ASP A 296 7.97 -0.35 -47.83
C ASP A 296 8.21 -1.68 -48.56
N ASP A 297 7.14 -2.25 -49.14
CA ASP A 297 7.30 -3.36 -50.10
C ASP A 297 6.31 -3.23 -51.28
N LYS A 298 6.68 -2.37 -52.24
CA LYS A 298 6.23 -2.54 -53.63
C LYS A 298 7.46 -2.66 -54.53
N PRO A 299 7.69 -3.81 -55.19
CA PRO A 299 8.74 -3.92 -56.18
C PRO A 299 8.37 -3.08 -57.40
N VAL A 300 9.28 -2.19 -57.78
CA VAL A 300 9.24 -1.47 -59.05
C VAL A 300 9.64 -2.46 -60.16
N VAL A 301 8.67 -2.90 -60.96
CA VAL A 301 8.83 -3.25 -62.39
C VAL A 301 7.56 -2.84 -63.13
#